data_AF-A0A967WPM3-F1
#
_entry.id   AF-A0A967WPM3-F1
#
_cell.length_a   1.000
_cell.length_b   1.000
_cell.length_c   1.000
_cell.angle_alpha   90.00
_cell.angle_beta   90.00
_cell.angle_gamma   90.00
#
_symmetry.space_group_name_H-M   'P 1'
#
loop_
_entity.id
_entity.type
_entity.pdbx_description
1 polymer ?
#
loop_
_entity_poly.entity_id
_entity_poly.type
_entity_poly.pdbx_seq_one_letter_code
_entity_poly.pdbx_strand_id
1 'polypeptide(L)'
;MRPRTLILAALLAVLVGLLGIVLVRHLIQASSPEDEWIPTRPIPNTDVNPYGANFFLAREVELWKRERTAEMAQEAGLGWAKQQFAWAEIEPLQKGEFIDPISGESSWTKLDQIVDLYRSHGMQVIARLDRAPGWARLPDTRPETPPTDLQDFG
;
A
#
# COMPACT_ATOMS: atom_id res chain seq x y z
N MET A 1 -38.48 -39.72 -30.66
CA MET A 1 -37.90 -38.46 -30.13
C MET A 1 -37.64 -37.51 -31.31
N ARG A 2 -37.94 -36.21 -31.18
CA ARG A 2 -37.75 -35.26 -32.29
C ARG A 2 -36.25 -35.00 -32.49
N PRO A 3 -35.72 -34.86 -33.72
CA PRO A 3 -34.28 -34.70 -33.97
C PRO A 3 -33.65 -33.55 -33.16
N ARG A 4 -34.43 -32.48 -32.90
CA ARG A 4 -34.05 -31.36 -32.03
C ARG A 4 -33.73 -31.76 -30.60
N THR A 5 -34.47 -32.71 -30.01
CA THR A 5 -34.20 -33.16 -28.63
C THR A 5 -32.93 -33.99 -28.54
N LEU A 6 -32.58 -34.72 -29.60
CA LEU A 6 -31.33 -35.48 -29.67
C LEU A 6 -30.11 -34.56 -29.81
N ILE A 7 -30.24 -33.50 -30.63
CA ILE A 7 -29.17 -32.49 -30.80
C ILE A 7 -28.92 -31.74 -29.48
N LEU A 8 -29.98 -31.33 -28.77
CA LEU A 8 -29.84 -30.64 -27.48
C LEU A 8 -29.25 -31.55 -26.40
N ALA A 9 -29.65 -32.82 -26.35
CA ALA A 9 -29.05 -33.80 -25.43
C ALA A 9 -27.56 -34.04 -25.73
N ALA A 10 -27.17 -34.11 -27.01
CA ALA A 10 -25.78 -34.23 -27.41
C ALA A 10 -24.95 -32.99 -27.04
N LEU A 11 -25.48 -31.78 -27.28
CA LEU A 11 -24.82 -30.54 -26.88
C LEU A 11 -24.66 -30.43 -25.36
N LEU A 12 -25.67 -30.82 -24.59
CA LEU A 12 -25.59 -30.84 -23.13
C LEU A 12 -24.52 -31.83 -22.64
N ALA A 13 -24.44 -33.03 -23.23
CA ALA A 13 -23.41 -34.00 -22.89
C ALA A 13 -22.00 -33.48 -23.19
N VAL A 14 -21.81 -32.78 -24.31
CA VAL A 14 -20.54 -32.12 -24.64
C VAL A 14 -20.21 -31.02 -23.64
N LEU A 15 -21.16 -30.16 -23.28
CA LEU A 15 -20.95 -29.08 -22.31
C LEU A 15 -20.60 -29.62 -20.91
N VAL A 16 -21.28 -30.68 -20.46
CA VAL A 16 -20.97 -31.35 -19.18
C VAL A 16 -19.59 -31.99 -19.21
N GLY A 17 -19.21 -32.61 -20.33
CA GLY A 17 -17.87 -33.15 -20.53
C GLY A 17 -16.79 -32.08 -20.48
N LEU A 18 -16.99 -30.95 -21.17
CA LEU A 18 -16.08 -29.80 -21.15
C LEU A 18 -15.96 -29.19 -19.74
N LEU A 19 -17.09 -29.03 -19.04
CA LEU A 19 -17.10 -28.54 -17.66
C LEU A 19 -16.34 -29.50 -16.73
N GLY A 20 -16.55 -30.82 -16.88
CA GLY A 20 -15.82 -31.83 -16.14
C GLY A 20 -14.31 -31.75 -16.36
N ILE A 21 -13.86 -31.55 -17.61
CA ILE A 21 -12.44 -31.38 -17.94
C ILE A 21 -11.86 -30.11 -17.27
N VAL A 22 -12.59 -29.00 -17.29
CA VAL A 22 -12.16 -27.75 -16.64
C VAL A 22 -12.05 -27.94 -15.12
N LEU A 23 -13.04 -28.58 -14.51
CA LEU A 23 -13.05 -28.84 -13.07
C LEU A 23 -11.92 -29.79 -12.65
N VAL A 24 -11.69 -30.87 -13.40
CA VAL A 24 -10.58 -31.80 -13.13
C VAL A 24 -9.23 -31.11 -13.28
N ARG A 25 -9.03 -30.29 -14.31
CA ARG A 25 -7.80 -29.49 -14.45
C ARG A 25 -7.61 -28.53 -13.28
N HIS A 26 -8.67 -27.85 -12.86
CA HIS A 26 -8.60 -26.94 -11.74
C HIS A 26 -8.27 -27.66 -10.43
N LEU A 27 -8.85 -28.84 -10.19
CA LEU A 27 -8.53 -29.67 -9.03
C LEU A 27 -7.08 -30.14 -9.04
N ILE A 28 -6.57 -30.59 -10.20
CA ILE A 28 -5.16 -31.02 -10.35
C ILE A 28 -4.20 -29.84 -10.17
N GLN A 29 -4.58 -28.65 -10.61
CA GLN A 29 -3.74 -27.45 -10.47
C GLN A 29 -3.84 -26.82 -9.08
N ALA A 30 -4.99 -26.97 -8.40
CA ALA A 30 -5.19 -26.59 -7.01
C ALA A 30 -4.44 -27.53 -6.05
N SER A 31 -4.26 -28.81 -6.44
CA SER A 31 -3.22 -29.65 -5.88
C SER A 31 -1.86 -29.23 -6.42
N SER A 32 -1.36 -28.08 -5.97
CA SER A 32 0.08 -27.84 -5.99
C SER A 32 0.74 -29.05 -5.33
N PRO A 33 1.79 -29.67 -5.91
CA PRO A 33 2.68 -30.49 -5.10
C PRO A 33 3.05 -29.64 -3.88
N GLU A 34 3.01 -30.20 -2.66
CA GLU A 34 3.43 -29.51 -1.44
C GLU A 34 4.63 -28.65 -1.80
N ASP A 35 4.47 -27.32 -1.76
CA ASP A 35 5.52 -26.39 -2.16
C ASP A 35 6.77 -26.88 -1.44
N GLU A 36 7.76 -27.36 -2.21
CA GLU A 36 8.97 -27.92 -1.66
C GLU A 36 9.58 -26.80 -0.83
N TRP A 37 9.42 -26.89 0.49
CA TRP A 37 9.71 -25.80 1.40
C TRP A 37 11.16 -25.42 1.13
N ILE A 38 11.36 -24.25 0.53
CA ILE A 38 12.71 -23.77 0.24
C ILE A 38 13.43 -23.80 1.58
N PRO A 39 14.54 -24.56 1.71
CA PRO A 39 15.22 -24.70 2.98
C PRO A 39 15.51 -23.30 3.53
N THR A 40 15.23 -23.11 4.82
CA THR A 40 15.41 -21.82 5.48
C THR A 40 16.84 -21.35 5.28
N ARG A 41 17.02 -20.30 4.49
CA ARG A 41 18.31 -19.63 4.31
C ARG A 41 18.31 -18.34 5.11
N PRO A 42 19.39 -18.03 5.84
CA PRO A 42 19.53 -16.72 6.45
C PRO A 42 19.52 -15.67 5.33
N ILE A 43 18.67 -14.65 5.47
CA ILE A 43 18.73 -13.47 4.62
C ILE A 43 19.66 -12.48 5.32
N PRO A 44 20.74 -12.01 4.67
CA PRO A 44 21.62 -11.03 5.29
C PRO A 44 20.85 -9.76 5.66
N ASN A 45 21.22 -9.13 6.77
CA ASN A 45 20.66 -7.85 7.25
C ASN A 45 19.14 -7.89 7.53
N THR A 46 18.61 -9.01 8.04
CA THR A 46 17.21 -9.15 8.48
C THR A 46 17.07 -9.49 9.95
N ASP A 47 18.04 -9.07 10.78
CA ASP A 47 18.07 -9.22 12.24
C ASP A 47 17.16 -8.21 12.98
N VAL A 48 16.37 -7.44 12.23
CA VAL A 48 15.37 -6.48 12.72
C VAL A 48 13.96 -7.06 12.67
N ASN A 49 12.99 -6.37 13.28
CA ASN A 49 11.57 -6.76 13.21
C ASN A 49 11.13 -6.87 11.73
N PRO A 50 10.62 -8.01 11.24
CA PRO A 50 10.23 -8.16 9.84
C PRO A 50 8.81 -7.62 9.55
N TYR A 51 8.05 -7.27 10.59
CA TYR A 51 6.65 -6.89 10.49
C TYR A 51 6.48 -5.37 10.44
N GLY A 52 5.71 -4.93 9.46
CA GLY A 52 5.28 -3.56 9.31
C GLY A 52 3.99 -3.45 8.55
N ALA A 53 3.36 -2.28 8.64
CA ALA A 53 2.13 -1.97 7.92
C ALA A 53 2.20 -0.58 7.28
N ASN A 54 1.34 -0.36 6.30
CA ASN A 54 1.11 0.97 5.75
C ASN A 54 0.03 1.69 6.53
N PHE A 55 0.33 2.92 6.95
CA PHE A 55 -0.56 3.74 7.76
C PHE A 55 -1.00 4.99 7.01
N PHE A 56 -2.16 5.51 7.41
CA PHE A 56 -2.75 6.72 6.83
C PHE A 56 -3.02 7.80 7.89
N LEU A 57 -2.21 7.86 8.96
CA LEU A 57 -2.44 8.77 10.09
C LEU A 57 -2.48 10.26 9.69
N ALA A 58 -1.77 10.64 8.62
CA ALA A 58 -1.81 12.00 8.08
C ALA A 58 -3.19 12.42 7.51
N ARG A 59 -4.06 11.45 7.21
CA ARG A 59 -5.44 11.66 6.74
C ARG A 59 -6.46 11.59 7.87
N GLU A 60 -6.04 11.14 9.06
CA GLU A 60 -6.90 11.05 10.23
C GLU A 60 -7.01 12.40 10.90
N VAL A 61 -8.23 12.85 11.19
CA VAL A 61 -8.47 14.19 11.75
C VAL A 61 -8.46 14.13 13.27
N GLU A 62 -9.04 13.08 13.85
CA GLU A 62 -9.15 12.96 15.30
C GLU A 62 -7.89 12.35 15.93
N LEU A 63 -7.25 13.11 16.82
CA LEU A 63 -6.00 12.70 17.48
C LEU A 63 -6.12 11.37 18.24
N TRP A 64 -7.25 11.13 18.92
CA TRP A 64 -7.46 9.89 19.67
C TRP A 64 -7.47 8.64 18.77
N LYS A 65 -7.89 8.76 17.51
CA LYS A 65 -7.86 7.64 16.55
C LYS A 65 -6.43 7.34 16.10
N ARG A 66 -5.60 8.38 15.96
CA ARG A 66 -4.17 8.21 15.67
C ARG A 66 -3.49 7.45 16.80
N GLU A 67 -3.69 7.89 18.04
CA GLU A 67 -3.17 7.23 19.25
C GLU A 67 -3.62 5.77 19.30
N ARG A 68 -4.92 5.53 19.19
CA ARG A 68 -5.48 4.16 19.27
C ARG A 68 -4.94 3.26 18.16
N THR A 69 -4.70 3.80 16.97
CA THR A 69 -4.11 3.04 15.85
C THR A 69 -2.66 2.68 16.13
N ALA A 70 -1.88 3.60 16.70
CA ALA A 70 -0.48 3.33 17.07
C ALA A 70 -0.38 2.33 18.22
N GLU A 71 -1.26 2.43 19.23
CA GLU A 71 -1.41 1.46 20.31
C GLU A 71 -1.73 0.05 19.77
N MET A 72 -2.74 -0.08 18.90
CA MET A 72 -3.09 -1.37 18.29
C MET A 72 -1.96 -1.95 17.44
N ALA A 73 -1.19 -1.10 16.75
CA ALA A 73 -0.04 -1.54 15.97
C ALA A 73 1.08 -2.08 16.86
N GLN A 74 1.32 -1.43 17.99
CA GLN A 74 2.27 -1.89 19.01
C GLN A 74 1.83 -3.22 19.64
N GLU A 75 0.56 -3.33 20.04
CA GLU A 75 -0.03 -4.57 20.58
C GLU A 75 0.07 -5.74 19.59
N ALA A 76 -0.02 -5.45 18.28
CA ALA A 76 0.13 -6.43 17.21
C ALA A 76 1.60 -6.80 16.90
N GLY A 77 2.58 -6.18 17.57
CA GLY A 77 4.01 -6.45 17.38
C GLY A 77 4.61 -5.84 16.11
N LEU A 78 3.96 -4.85 15.49
CA LEU A 78 4.49 -4.16 14.33
C LEU A 78 5.69 -3.29 14.71
N GLY A 79 6.82 -3.47 14.03
CA GLY A 79 8.04 -2.67 14.26
C GLY A 79 8.21 -1.53 13.26
N TRP A 80 7.55 -1.60 12.10
CA TRP A 80 7.68 -0.62 11.04
C TRP A 80 6.35 0.02 10.64
N ALA A 81 6.34 1.35 10.60
CA ALA A 81 5.26 2.15 10.06
C ALA A 81 5.67 2.75 8.72
N LYS A 82 5.10 2.25 7.63
CA LYS A 82 5.21 2.91 6.32
C LYS A 82 4.23 4.08 6.29
N GLN A 83 4.78 5.29 6.24
CA GLN A 83 4.04 6.54 6.30
C GLN A 83 4.27 7.33 5.00
N GLN A 84 3.18 7.81 4.41
CA GLN A 84 3.26 8.72 3.27
C GLN A 84 3.57 10.14 3.74
N PHE A 85 4.50 10.78 3.04
CA PHE A 85 4.88 12.18 3.17
C PHE A 85 4.51 12.86 1.85
N ALA A 86 3.37 13.55 1.82
CA ALA A 86 2.94 14.28 0.63
C ALA A 86 3.78 15.56 0.52
N TRP A 87 4.68 15.62 -0.46
CA TRP A 87 5.59 16.75 -0.64
C TRP A 87 4.83 18.06 -0.88
N ALA A 88 3.70 18.00 -1.60
CA ALA A 88 2.79 19.13 -1.77
C ALA A 88 2.18 19.68 -0.47
N GLU A 89 2.13 18.90 0.61
CA GLU A 89 1.70 19.40 1.93
C GLU A 89 2.87 19.98 2.72
N ILE A 90 4.10 19.55 2.41
CA ILE A 90 5.34 19.99 3.06
C ILE A 90 5.83 21.32 2.45
N GLU A 91 5.81 21.46 1.13
CA GLU A 91 6.21 22.68 0.41
C GLU A 91 5.06 23.18 -0.48
N PRO A 92 3.99 23.73 0.12
CA PRO A 92 2.73 23.96 -0.58
C PRO A 92 2.80 25.06 -1.64
N LEU A 93 3.62 26.10 -1.44
CA LEU A 93 3.64 27.29 -2.29
C LEU A 93 4.85 27.35 -3.23
N GLN A 94 6.06 27.17 -2.69
CA GLN A 94 7.31 27.24 -3.45
C GLN A 94 8.42 26.41 -2.79
N LYS A 95 9.50 26.18 -3.54
CA LYS A 95 10.67 25.44 -3.08
C LYS A 95 11.29 26.07 -1.83
N GLY A 96 11.51 25.26 -0.81
CA GLY A 96 12.14 25.67 0.44
C GLY A 96 11.24 26.52 1.37
N GLU A 97 9.96 26.67 1.03
CA GLU A 97 8.98 27.30 1.93
C GLU A 97 8.14 26.24 2.64
N PHE A 98 8.32 26.14 3.96
CA PHE A 98 7.69 25.13 4.82
C PHE A 98 6.61 25.73 5.72
N ILE A 99 5.74 26.57 5.14
CA ILE A 99 4.63 27.21 5.86
C ILE A 99 3.33 26.74 5.27
N ASP A 100 2.42 26.30 6.12
CA ASP A 100 1.04 25.99 5.73
C ASP A 100 0.29 27.31 5.46
N PRO A 101 -0.24 27.53 4.25
CA PRO A 101 -0.91 28.78 3.89
C PRO A 101 -2.22 29.02 4.66
N ILE A 102 -2.79 28.00 5.30
CA ILE A 102 -4.05 28.08 6.05
C ILE A 102 -3.78 28.42 7.51
N SER A 103 -2.87 27.68 8.16
CA SER A 103 -2.58 27.85 9.60
C SER A 103 -1.50 28.90 9.86
N GLY A 104 -0.60 29.15 8.90
CA GLY A 104 0.60 29.97 9.10
C GLY A 104 1.69 29.30 9.94
N GLU A 105 1.47 28.04 10.34
CA GLU A 105 2.45 27.25 11.09
C GLU A 105 3.39 26.49 10.14
N SER A 106 4.41 25.85 10.70
CA SER A 106 5.25 24.93 9.94
C SER A 106 4.41 23.83 9.31
N SER A 107 4.57 23.62 8.01
CA SER A 107 3.93 22.51 7.28
C SER A 107 4.39 21.13 7.78
N TRP A 108 5.54 21.05 8.46
CA TRP A 108 6.06 19.83 9.06
C TRP A 108 5.34 19.41 10.34
N THR A 109 4.68 20.33 11.05
CA THR A 109 4.12 20.10 12.40
C THR A 109 3.28 18.84 12.48
N LYS A 110 2.41 18.59 11.50
CA LYS A 110 1.55 17.40 11.45
C LYS A 110 2.36 16.10 11.33
N LEU A 111 3.39 16.11 10.49
CA LEU A 111 4.24 14.95 10.24
C LEU A 111 5.15 14.67 11.43
N ASP A 112 5.68 15.72 12.07
CA ASP A 112 6.48 15.60 13.29
C ASP A 112 5.68 14.92 14.41
N GLN A 113 4.45 15.37 14.65
CA GLN A 113 3.54 14.73 15.61
C GLN A 113 3.28 13.25 15.30
N ILE A 114 3.15 12.89 14.03
CA ILE A 114 2.93 11.50 13.61
C ILE A 114 4.18 10.64 13.81
N VAL A 115 5.37 11.18 13.47
CA VAL A 115 6.64 10.48 13.66
C VAL A 115 6.93 10.29 15.15
N ASP A 116 6.67 11.30 15.97
CA ASP A 116 6.82 11.22 17.42
C ASP A 116 5.85 10.21 18.03
N LEU A 117 4.61 10.14 17.53
CA LEU A 117 3.64 9.11 17.91
C LEU A 117 4.13 7.71 17.55
N TYR A 118 4.65 7.47 16.35
CA TYR A 118 5.22 6.16 16.03
C TYR A 118 6.39 5.80 16.95
N ARG A 119 7.27 6.78 17.22
CA ARG A 119 8.43 6.58 18.10
C ARG A 119 8.01 6.27 19.53
N SER A 120 7.00 6.94 20.08
CA SER A 120 6.50 6.66 21.44
C SER A 120 5.94 5.25 21.60
N HIS A 121 5.43 4.66 20.51
CA HIS A 121 4.96 3.28 20.45
C HIS A 121 6.02 2.27 19.97
N GLY A 122 7.29 2.68 19.88
CA GLY A 122 8.41 1.78 19.54
C GLY A 122 8.46 1.36 18.07
N MET A 123 7.78 2.09 17.18
CA MET A 123 7.80 1.84 15.75
C MET A 123 8.84 2.72 15.03
N GLN A 124 9.50 2.14 14.04
CA GLN A 124 10.38 2.85 13.11
C GLN A 124 9.60 3.28 11.86
N VAL A 125 9.97 4.41 11.27
CA VAL A 125 9.23 4.99 10.14
C VAL A 125 9.94 4.70 8.82
N ILE A 126 9.20 4.15 7.86
CA ILE A 126 9.58 4.10 6.45
C ILE A 126 8.86 5.27 5.77
N ALA A 127 9.58 6.37 5.58
CA ALA A 127 9.03 7.57 4.93
C ALA A 127 8.94 7.37 3.42
N ARG A 128 7.73 7.42 2.87
CA ARG A 128 7.48 7.46 1.43
C ARG A 128 7.14 8.87 1.00
N LEU A 129 8.12 9.57 0.42
CA LEU A 129 7.87 10.83 -0.27
C LEU A 129 7.01 10.56 -1.51
N ASP A 130 5.92 11.31 -1.65
CA ASP A 130 4.93 11.17 -2.72
C ASP A 130 4.30 12.53 -3.02
N ARG A 131 3.50 12.64 -4.07
CA ARG A 131 2.68 13.82 -4.43
C ARG A 131 3.48 15.13 -4.51
N ALA A 132 4.14 15.35 -5.65
CA ALA A 132 4.92 16.56 -5.88
C ALA A 132 4.04 17.83 -5.86
N PRO A 133 4.57 18.96 -5.32
CA PRO A 133 3.87 20.23 -5.29
C PRO A 133 3.62 20.76 -6.70
N GLY A 134 2.63 21.64 -6.84
CA GLY A 134 2.26 22.24 -8.12
C GLY A 134 3.41 23.01 -8.79
N TRP A 135 4.27 23.66 -8.00
CA TRP A 135 5.41 24.42 -8.51
C TRP A 135 6.51 23.55 -9.12
N ALA A 136 6.63 22.27 -8.71
CA ALA A 136 7.69 21.39 -9.16
C ALA A 136 7.32 20.60 -10.42
N ARG A 137 6.04 20.57 -10.81
CA ARG A 137 5.52 19.75 -11.91
C ARG A 137 4.83 20.59 -12.98
N LEU A 138 4.67 20.03 -14.18
CA LEU A 138 3.93 20.70 -15.26
C LEU A 138 2.45 20.94 -14.86
N PRO A 139 1.83 22.04 -15.33
CA PRO A 139 0.40 22.28 -15.17
C PRO A 139 -0.45 21.10 -15.69
N ASP A 140 -1.63 20.91 -15.10
CA ASP A 140 -2.61 19.88 -15.48
C ASP A 140 -2.12 18.42 -15.41
N THR A 141 -1.04 18.17 -14.66
CA THR A 141 -0.55 16.81 -14.37
C THR A 141 -1.18 16.24 -13.09
N ARG A 142 -0.98 14.94 -12.84
CA ARG A 142 -1.42 14.29 -11.60
C ARG A 142 -0.45 14.65 -10.46
N PRO A 143 -0.89 14.65 -9.19
CA PRO A 143 0.02 14.89 -8.06
C PRO A 143 1.17 13.88 -7.99
N GLU A 144 0.95 12.64 -8.43
CA GLU A 144 1.96 11.57 -8.43
C GLU A 144 2.99 11.73 -9.56
N THR A 145 2.82 12.74 -10.43
CA THR A 145 3.81 13.07 -11.46
C THR A 145 5.09 13.60 -10.78
N PRO A 146 6.27 13.06 -11.13
CA PRO A 146 7.54 13.53 -10.57
C PRO A 146 7.81 14.99 -10.93
N PRO A 147 8.73 15.67 -10.22
CA PRO A 147 9.14 17.01 -10.57
C PRO A 147 9.79 17.05 -11.95
N THR A 148 9.70 18.22 -12.57
CA THR A 148 10.22 18.49 -13.92
C THR A 148 11.74 18.63 -13.92
N ASP A 149 12.29 19.15 -12.81
CA ASP A 149 13.72 19.16 -12.52
C ASP A 149 14.03 18.17 -11.39
N LEU A 150 15.03 17.30 -11.59
CA LEU A 150 15.49 16.37 -10.56
C LEU A 150 16.15 17.09 -9.38
N GLN A 151 16.68 18.29 -9.58
CA GLN A 151 17.24 19.12 -8.51
C GLN A 151 16.16 19.75 -7.62
N ASP A 152 14.88 19.61 -7.96
CA ASP A 152 13.78 20.03 -7.11
C ASP A 152 13.47 19.06 -6.00
N PHE A 153 13.85 17.78 -6.16
CA PHE A 153 13.99 16.93 -4.99
C PHE A 153 15.02 17.56 -4.05
N GLY A 154 14.65 17.70 -2.77
CA GLY A 154 15.44 18.38 -1.74
C GLY A 154 16.85 17.84 -1.57
#